data_AF-A0A8J5JK54-F1
#
_entry.id   AF-A0A8J5JK54-F1
#
_cell.length_a   1.000
_cell.length_b   1.000
_cell.length_c   1.000
_cell.angle_alpha   90.00
_cell.angle_beta   90.00
_cell.angle_gamma   90.00
#
_symmetry.space_group_name_H-M   'P 1'
#
loop_
_entity.id
_entity.type
_entity.pdbx_description
1 polymer ?
#
loop_
_entity_poly.entity_id
_entity_poly.type
_entity_poly.pdbx_seq_one_letter_code
_entity_poly.pdbx_strand_id
1 'polypeptide(L)'
;MDEDNPLECKVCFTEYDDELRRPRNLPCGHTFCTHCITDTLGNGSLTCPNCRKEHYATFATEFPISYLAEALIKSLRAVRISSTTSKRPRRDSPKGISKKLESLRSEQESTVRVWITNCQQSRSQMNKYEEHLLKWKEDHRGLIELLDKVAQQNREALQSLEEEHCSLVDMRRAGIDEERRLEALLECLTQANSAQEVDTAIDDADVCGTGAQDWNYAIQKCFPSVKAVHTSALVRESTKKGLEVINRKSGGAVATPVIIDSGKTIQDKVDLIIGHSSLTENTPQAIRPKEKFDVNVDFLLNFPGSLKNSLLLGQMFAVVEDEPVYSAKISLQGDKICLHYLQDKPVPPEAKTVKHSQLMSVVDPNSTLVFLDLAWEGSSGGRIYIRLSQTNTNNWAQQFLALCTAQQGPTYANTHFLGTFRHVQEEGVLAGDYEHNNGNGGAALQKGLASSQCTGTWTEGTVSGRKEDDATAAQFYIITRVNSARVGQAVIGQVESGLGVVRSAVSLSDVRKVTVVDCGVVLHL
;
A
#
# COMPACT_ATOMS: atom_id res chain seq x y z
N MET A 1 5.18 -52.37 17.69
CA MET A 1 5.84 -51.15 17.17
C MET A 1 5.13 -50.86 15.88
N ASP A 2 4.21 -49.89 15.93
CA ASP A 2 3.30 -49.57 14.83
C ASP A 2 4.10 -49.19 13.59
N GLU A 3 3.86 -49.90 12.48
CA GLU A 3 4.51 -49.65 11.21
C GLU A 3 4.07 -48.28 10.67
N ASP A 4 5.05 -47.40 10.45
CA ASP A 4 4.84 -46.03 10.02
C ASP A 4 4.27 -46.02 8.59
N ASN A 5 2.94 -45.96 8.42
CA ASN A 5 2.32 -45.96 7.08
C ASN A 5 2.74 -44.70 6.31
N PRO A 6 3.49 -44.80 5.19
CA PRO A 6 3.93 -43.64 4.42
C PRO A 6 2.81 -43.02 3.59
N LEU A 7 1.62 -43.64 3.56
CA LEU A 7 0.45 -43.18 2.81
C LEU A 7 -0.44 -42.22 3.62
N GLU A 8 -0.15 -42.03 4.91
CA GLU A 8 -0.99 -41.26 5.83
C GLU A 8 -0.27 -40.03 6.37
N CYS A 9 -1.07 -38.98 6.61
CA CYS A 9 -0.60 -37.78 7.28
C CYS A 9 -0.27 -38.08 8.75
N LYS A 10 0.91 -37.68 9.22
CA LYS A 10 1.37 -37.91 10.61
C LYS A 10 0.63 -37.09 11.68
N VAL A 11 -0.28 -36.21 11.27
CA VAL A 11 -1.09 -35.38 12.19
C VAL A 11 -2.50 -35.94 12.33
N CYS A 12 -3.20 -36.22 11.22
CA CYS A 12 -4.57 -36.76 11.26
C CYS A 12 -4.67 -38.27 11.03
N PHE A 13 -3.55 -38.96 10.81
CA PHE A 13 -3.48 -40.41 10.56
C PHE A 13 -4.46 -40.90 9.49
N THR A 14 -4.68 -40.06 8.48
CA THR A 14 -5.58 -40.37 7.36
C THR A 14 -4.80 -40.34 6.07
N GLU A 15 -5.20 -41.20 5.13
CA GLU A 15 -4.54 -41.30 3.83
C GLU A 15 -4.58 -39.97 3.06
N TYR A 16 -3.49 -39.70 2.34
CA TYR A 16 -3.43 -38.59 1.41
C TYR A 16 -4.31 -38.86 0.18
N ASP A 17 -4.97 -37.82 -0.31
CA ASP A 17 -5.79 -37.82 -1.52
C ASP A 17 -5.33 -36.73 -2.49
N ASP A 18 -5.96 -36.68 -3.66
CA ASP A 18 -5.63 -35.74 -4.74
C ASP A 18 -6.43 -34.41 -4.63
N GLU A 19 -7.17 -34.18 -3.53
CA GLU A 19 -8.07 -33.03 -3.33
C GLU A 19 -7.85 -32.31 -1.98
N LEU A 20 -8.52 -32.76 -0.90
CA LEU A 20 -8.57 -32.09 0.41
C LEU A 20 -7.36 -32.42 1.29
N ARG A 21 -6.77 -33.60 1.12
CA ARG A 21 -5.64 -34.11 1.91
C ARG A 21 -4.41 -34.29 1.05
N ARG A 22 -4.18 -33.41 0.07
CA ARG A 22 -2.92 -33.40 -0.71
C ARG A 22 -1.71 -33.11 0.17
N PRO A 23 -0.57 -33.83 0.03
CA PRO A 23 0.63 -33.61 0.81
C PRO A 23 1.36 -32.32 0.40
N ARG A 24 1.77 -31.49 1.36
CA ARG A 24 2.48 -30.22 1.14
C ARG A 24 3.71 -30.10 2.03
N ASN A 25 4.74 -29.43 1.51
CA ASN A 25 6.02 -29.25 2.18
C ASN A 25 6.07 -27.89 2.88
N LEU A 26 6.39 -27.91 4.18
CA LEU A 26 6.80 -26.72 4.90
C LEU A 26 8.23 -26.31 4.49
N PRO A 27 8.64 -25.04 4.68
CA PRO A 27 10.01 -24.58 4.40
C PRO A 27 11.11 -25.36 5.16
N CYS A 28 10.76 -26.03 6.27
CA CYS A 28 11.68 -26.91 6.99
C CYS A 28 11.86 -28.31 6.36
N GLY A 29 11.13 -28.65 5.29
CA GLY A 29 11.19 -29.93 4.59
C GLY A 29 10.22 -31.01 5.07
N HIS A 30 9.44 -30.77 6.13
CA HIS A 30 8.43 -31.72 6.61
C HIS A 30 7.12 -31.63 5.82
N THR A 31 6.46 -32.78 5.64
CA THR A 31 5.27 -32.91 4.79
C THR A 31 4.01 -33.22 5.60
N PHE A 32 2.94 -32.46 5.41
CA PHE A 32 1.63 -32.67 6.04
C PHE A 32 0.50 -32.51 5.01
N CYS A 33 -0.70 -33.03 5.29
CA CYS A 33 -1.81 -32.87 4.35
C CYS A 33 -2.38 -31.44 4.40
N THR A 34 -2.95 -30.99 3.28
CA THR A 34 -3.50 -29.64 3.12
C THR A 34 -4.49 -29.29 4.24
N HIS A 35 -5.41 -30.21 4.56
CA HIS A 35 -6.35 -30.05 5.67
C HIS A 35 -5.66 -29.79 7.02
N CYS A 36 -4.67 -30.61 7.42
CA CYS A 36 -3.98 -30.41 8.70
C CYS A 36 -3.18 -29.11 8.75
N ILE A 37 -2.61 -28.69 7.62
CA ILE A 37 -1.92 -27.40 7.53
C ILE A 37 -2.94 -26.28 7.72
N THR A 38 -4.09 -26.33 7.04
CA THR A 38 -5.17 -25.35 7.21
C THR A 38 -5.64 -25.25 8.66
N ASP A 39 -5.84 -26.39 9.33
CA ASP A 39 -6.33 -26.42 10.72
C ASP A 39 -5.28 -25.95 11.74
N THR A 40 -3.99 -26.12 11.42
CA THR A 40 -2.88 -25.72 12.30
C THR A 40 -2.40 -24.28 12.04
N LEU A 41 -2.74 -23.72 10.87
CA LEU A 41 -2.40 -22.36 10.48
C LEU A 41 -3.29 -21.39 11.27
N GLY A 42 -2.70 -20.74 12.28
CA GLY A 42 -3.37 -19.75 13.12
C GLY A 42 -3.44 -18.37 12.45
N ASN A 43 -3.20 -17.29 13.22
CA ASN A 43 -3.14 -15.91 12.74
C ASN A 43 -1.92 -15.65 11.81
N GLY A 44 -1.79 -16.38 10.71
CA GLY A 44 -0.72 -16.24 9.72
C GLY A 44 0.57 -17.01 10.02
N SER A 45 0.62 -17.80 11.10
CA SER A 45 1.77 -18.66 11.42
C SER A 45 1.39 -20.09 11.77
N LEU A 46 2.31 -21.01 11.47
CA LEU A 46 2.22 -22.44 11.74
C LEU A 46 3.56 -22.96 12.26
N THR A 47 3.50 -23.62 13.41
CA THR A 47 4.64 -24.30 14.01
C THR A 47 4.69 -25.74 13.53
N CYS A 48 5.79 -26.15 12.89
CA CYS A 48 5.95 -27.50 12.37
C CYS A 48 5.88 -28.55 13.51
N PRO A 49 4.94 -29.53 13.48
CA PRO A 49 4.81 -30.56 14.51
C PRO A 49 6.08 -31.40 14.73
N ASN A 50 6.88 -31.60 13.69
CA ASN A 50 8.05 -32.47 13.74
C ASN A 50 9.31 -31.76 14.25
N CYS A 51 9.57 -30.52 13.80
CA CYS A 51 10.82 -29.82 14.11
C CYS A 51 10.65 -28.50 14.88
N ARG A 52 9.41 -28.11 15.16
CA ARG A 52 9.03 -26.90 15.92
C ARG A 52 9.47 -25.57 15.30
N LYS A 53 9.96 -25.55 14.05
CA LYS A 53 10.21 -24.31 13.30
C LYS A 53 8.89 -23.64 12.94
N GLU A 54 8.85 -22.32 13.09
CA GLU A 54 7.70 -21.49 12.70
C GLU A 54 7.78 -21.11 11.22
N HIS A 55 6.63 -21.13 10.56
CA HIS A 55 6.45 -20.81 9.16
C HIS A 55 5.24 -19.90 8.99
N TYR A 56 5.35 -18.91 8.10
CA TYR A 56 4.30 -17.91 7.90
C TYR A 56 3.64 -18.11 6.54
N ALA A 57 2.32 -18.10 6.50
CA ALA A 57 1.48 -18.17 5.31
C ALA A 57 0.06 -17.72 5.66
N THR A 58 -0.68 -17.20 4.69
CA THR A 58 -2.10 -16.81 4.88
C THR A 58 -3.02 -18.00 4.63
N PHE A 59 -2.64 -18.87 3.69
CA PHE A 59 -3.37 -20.08 3.33
C PHE A 59 -2.44 -21.29 3.22
N ALA A 60 -2.97 -22.48 3.53
CA ALA A 60 -2.23 -23.74 3.35
C ALA A 60 -1.77 -23.97 1.90
N THR A 61 -2.46 -23.35 0.92
CA THR A 61 -2.13 -23.46 -0.50
C THR A 61 -0.81 -22.81 -0.90
N GLU A 62 -0.30 -21.88 -0.08
CA GLU A 62 0.99 -21.21 -0.28
C GLU A 62 2.17 -22.14 -0.01
N PHE A 63 1.97 -23.20 0.79
CA PHE A 63 2.98 -24.25 0.95
C PHE A 63 2.96 -25.19 -0.27
N PRO A 64 4.11 -25.42 -0.93
CA PRO A 64 4.15 -26.19 -2.17
C PRO A 64 3.73 -27.64 -1.96
N ILE A 65 3.04 -28.20 -2.96
CA ILE A 65 2.63 -29.60 -2.98
C ILE A 65 3.86 -30.50 -3.11
N SER A 66 3.90 -31.58 -2.33
CA SER A 66 4.95 -32.59 -2.39
C SER A 66 4.64 -33.64 -3.46
N TYR A 67 4.96 -33.30 -4.71
CA TYR A 67 4.76 -34.22 -5.84
C TYR A 67 5.57 -35.52 -5.72
N LEU A 68 6.71 -35.49 -5.02
CA LEU A 68 7.48 -36.69 -4.70
C LEU A 68 6.71 -37.65 -3.77
N ALA A 69 6.05 -37.10 -2.75
CA ALA A 69 5.18 -37.89 -1.88
C ALA A 69 3.99 -38.44 -2.67
N GLU A 70 3.33 -37.63 -3.51
CA GLU A 70 2.22 -38.10 -4.36
C GLU A 70 2.65 -39.24 -5.29
N ALA A 71 3.81 -39.14 -5.94
CA ALA A 71 4.33 -40.17 -6.83
C ALA A 71 4.67 -41.48 -6.07
N LEU A 72 5.25 -41.37 -4.88
CA LEU A 72 5.54 -42.51 -4.02
C LEU A 72 4.25 -43.20 -3.55
N ILE A 73 3.26 -42.42 -3.11
CA ILE A 73 1.93 -42.90 -2.69
C ILE A 73 1.24 -43.64 -3.82
N LYS A 74 1.26 -43.09 -5.05
CA LYS A 74 0.69 -43.73 -6.25
C LYS A 74 1.41 -45.05 -6.58
N SER A 75 2.73 -45.10 -6.44
CA SER A 75 3.53 -46.30 -6.68
C SER A 75 3.26 -47.41 -5.65
N LEU A 76 3.16 -47.05 -4.36
CA LEU A 76 2.87 -47.98 -3.28
C LEU A 76 1.44 -48.55 -3.37
N ARG A 77 0.47 -47.74 -3.80
CA ARG A 77 -0.91 -48.19 -4.09
C ARG A 77 -0.94 -49.22 -5.23
N ALA A 78 -0.12 -49.04 -6.26
CA ALA A 78 -0.03 -49.99 -7.38
C ALA A 78 0.57 -51.35 -6.97
N VAL A 79 1.54 -51.37 -6.04
CA VAL A 79 2.16 -52.60 -5.53
C VAL A 79 1.18 -53.46 -4.72
N ARG A 80 0.30 -52.82 -3.94
CA ARG A 80 -0.72 -53.50 -3.10
C ARG A 80 -1.75 -54.31 -3.88
N ILE A 81 -1.93 -54.06 -5.17
CA ILE A 81 -2.96 -54.69 -6.01
C ILE A 81 -2.46 -56.02 -6.64
N SER A 82 -1.14 -56.30 -6.61
CA SER A 82 -0.57 -57.47 -7.32
C SER A 82 -0.49 -58.79 -6.53
N SER A 83 -0.92 -58.83 -5.26
CA SER A 83 -0.73 -60.00 -4.39
C SER A 83 -2.01 -60.84 -4.20
N THR A 84 -2.47 -61.56 -5.24
CA THR A 84 -3.30 -62.76 -5.04
C THR A 84 -3.08 -63.84 -6.14
N THR A 85 -3.04 -65.10 -5.69
CA THR A 85 -3.09 -66.39 -6.42
C THR A 85 -1.77 -67.11 -6.79
N SER A 86 -1.88 -68.44 -6.94
CA SER A 86 -1.00 -69.48 -6.38
C SER A 86 -0.59 -70.56 -7.41
N LYS A 87 0.58 -71.18 -7.18
CA LYS A 87 1.10 -72.53 -7.57
C LYS A 87 1.68 -72.85 -9.00
N ARG A 88 2.80 -73.62 -8.93
CA ARG A 88 3.82 -74.23 -9.85
C ARG A 88 3.31 -75.32 -10.85
N PRO A 89 4.13 -76.05 -11.70
CA PRO A 89 5.49 -75.85 -12.29
C PRO A 89 5.76 -76.31 -13.79
N ARG A 90 6.92 -75.88 -14.36
CA ARG A 90 7.91 -76.51 -15.30
C ARG A 90 7.57 -76.96 -16.76
N ARG A 91 8.35 -76.47 -17.75
CA ARG A 91 9.40 -77.21 -18.53
C ARG A 91 10.17 -76.33 -19.54
N ASP A 92 11.42 -76.72 -19.82
CA ASP A 92 12.53 -76.00 -20.48
C ASP A 92 12.54 -76.01 -22.02
N SER A 93 13.16 -74.96 -22.63
CA SER A 93 14.16 -75.00 -23.74
C SER A 93 14.34 -73.58 -24.38
N PRO A 94 15.29 -73.34 -25.32
CA PRO A 94 16.49 -72.50 -25.18
C PRO A 94 16.28 -70.99 -25.42
N LYS A 95 17.18 -70.20 -24.82
CA LYS A 95 16.99 -68.80 -24.40
C LYS A 95 17.10 -67.77 -25.53
N GLY A 96 15.96 -67.38 -26.09
CA GLY A 96 15.69 -65.95 -26.28
C GLY A 96 15.49 -65.28 -24.92
N ILE A 97 15.65 -63.96 -24.82
CA ILE A 97 15.22 -63.25 -23.60
C ILE A 97 13.77 -63.68 -23.35
N SER A 98 13.48 -64.20 -22.15
CA SER A 98 12.14 -64.72 -21.85
C SER A 98 11.13 -63.62 -22.12
N LYS A 99 9.95 -63.93 -22.68
CA LYS A 99 8.84 -62.96 -22.77
C LYS A 99 8.56 -62.25 -21.44
N LYS A 100 8.83 -62.94 -20.31
CA LYS A 100 8.78 -62.36 -18.96
C LYS A 100 9.86 -61.32 -18.71
N LEU A 101 11.09 -61.57 -19.17
CA LEU A 101 12.22 -60.65 -19.04
C LEU A 101 12.15 -59.48 -20.02
N GLU A 102 11.57 -59.67 -21.22
CA GLU A 102 11.20 -58.60 -22.15
C GLU A 102 10.07 -57.73 -21.61
N SER A 103 9.04 -58.35 -21.01
CA SER A 103 7.98 -57.63 -20.31
C SER A 103 8.54 -56.80 -19.15
N LEU A 104 9.41 -57.39 -18.32
CA LEU A 104 10.10 -56.69 -17.23
C LEU A 104 10.99 -55.56 -17.75
N ARG A 105 11.72 -55.77 -18.85
CA ARG A 105 12.53 -54.74 -19.50
C ARG A 105 11.66 -53.58 -19.97
N SER A 106 10.55 -53.86 -20.66
CA SER A 106 9.61 -52.84 -21.12
C SER A 106 8.98 -52.05 -19.96
N GLU A 107 8.69 -52.72 -18.84
CA GLU A 107 8.16 -52.10 -17.63
C GLU A 107 9.20 -51.21 -16.94
N GLN A 108 10.45 -51.67 -16.84
CA GLN A 108 11.55 -50.88 -16.30
C GLN A 108 11.90 -49.69 -17.21
N GLU A 109 11.90 -49.87 -18.53
CA GLU A 109 12.09 -48.77 -19.49
C GLU A 109 10.98 -47.71 -19.35
N SER A 110 9.73 -48.12 -19.14
CA SER A 110 8.62 -47.20 -18.87
C SER A 110 8.83 -46.44 -17.56
N THR A 111 9.25 -47.12 -16.50
CA THR A 111 9.51 -46.51 -15.19
C THR A 111 10.65 -45.48 -15.24
N VAL A 112 11.76 -45.84 -15.90
CA VAL A 112 12.90 -44.93 -16.10
C VAL A 112 12.50 -43.71 -16.95
N ARG A 113 11.66 -43.88 -17.97
CA ARG A 113 11.11 -42.74 -18.75
C ARG A 113 10.30 -41.79 -17.88
N VAL A 114 9.46 -42.31 -16.97
CA VAL A 114 8.71 -41.49 -16.02
C VAL A 114 9.65 -40.71 -15.10
N TRP A 115 10.69 -41.35 -14.57
CA TRP A 115 11.68 -40.66 -13.74
C TRP A 115 12.44 -39.57 -14.49
N ILE A 116 12.80 -39.81 -15.76
CA ILE A 116 13.41 -38.79 -16.62
C ILE A 116 12.48 -37.58 -16.77
N THR A 117 11.20 -37.81 -17.05
CA THR A 117 10.21 -36.73 -17.16
C THR A 117 10.08 -35.95 -15.85
N ASN A 118 10.05 -36.63 -14.70
CA ASN A 118 10.00 -35.99 -13.40
C ASN A 118 11.25 -35.14 -13.12
N CYS A 119 12.44 -35.66 -13.43
CA CYS A 119 13.69 -34.89 -13.31
C CYS A 119 13.69 -33.66 -14.23
N GLN A 120 13.18 -33.79 -15.46
CA GLN A 120 13.04 -32.66 -16.38
C GLN A 120 12.07 -31.61 -15.86
N GLN A 121 10.95 -32.02 -15.28
CA GLN A 121 9.96 -31.13 -14.69
C GLN A 121 10.52 -30.39 -13.47
N SER A 122 11.19 -31.10 -12.55
CA SER A 122 11.86 -30.48 -11.40
C SER A 122 12.92 -29.47 -11.84
N ARG A 123 13.72 -29.81 -12.86
CA ARG A 123 14.70 -28.88 -13.44
C ARG A 123 14.03 -27.64 -14.03
N SER A 124 12.91 -27.80 -14.74
CA SER A 124 12.15 -26.65 -15.27
C SER A 124 11.62 -25.74 -14.16
N GLN A 125 11.17 -26.31 -13.04
CA GLN A 125 10.74 -25.53 -11.88
C GLN A 125 11.90 -24.79 -11.23
N MET A 126 13.07 -25.43 -11.09
CA MET A 126 14.28 -24.79 -10.58
C MET A 126 14.72 -23.61 -11.45
N ASN A 127 14.70 -23.76 -12.78
CA ASN A 127 15.02 -22.66 -13.70
C ASN A 127 14.05 -21.48 -13.54
N LYS A 128 12.74 -21.74 -13.41
CA LYS A 128 11.74 -20.68 -13.18
C LYS A 128 11.97 -19.96 -11.84
N TYR A 129 12.33 -20.71 -10.80
CA TYR A 129 12.65 -20.13 -9.51
C TYR A 129 13.93 -19.28 -9.56
N GLU A 130 14.94 -19.72 -10.30
CA GLU A 130 16.15 -18.93 -10.57
C GLU A 130 15.83 -17.62 -11.31
N GLU A 131 14.98 -17.66 -12.34
CA GLU A 131 14.49 -16.46 -13.02
C GLU A 131 13.78 -15.50 -12.06
N HIS A 132 12.95 -16.02 -11.14
CA HIS A 132 12.29 -15.22 -10.12
C HIS A 132 13.28 -14.60 -9.13
N LEU A 133 14.29 -15.35 -8.68
CA LEU A 133 15.34 -14.84 -7.79
C LEU A 133 16.11 -13.69 -8.44
N LEU A 134 16.45 -13.83 -9.72
CA LEU A 134 17.12 -12.76 -10.48
C LEU A 134 16.24 -11.52 -10.58
N LYS A 135 14.94 -11.70 -10.83
CA LYS A 135 13.98 -10.59 -10.86
C LYS A 135 13.85 -9.89 -9.51
N TRP A 136 13.65 -10.63 -8.41
CA TRP A 136 13.56 -10.03 -7.07
C TRP A 136 14.84 -9.30 -6.67
N LYS A 137 16.00 -9.82 -7.09
CA LYS A 137 17.29 -9.16 -6.88
C LYS A 137 17.36 -7.83 -7.65
N GLU A 138 16.85 -7.78 -8.88
CA GLU A 138 16.74 -6.54 -9.66
C GLU A 138 15.77 -5.54 -9.01
N ASP A 139 14.59 -6.02 -8.61
CA ASP A 139 13.59 -5.21 -7.92
C ASP A 139 14.17 -4.59 -6.64
N HIS A 140 14.90 -5.37 -5.84
CA HIS A 140 15.58 -4.86 -4.65
C HIS A 140 16.69 -3.85 -4.97
N ARG A 141 17.46 -4.05 -6.05
CA ARG A 141 18.46 -3.05 -6.48
C ARG A 141 17.79 -1.72 -6.82
N GLY A 142 16.69 -1.76 -7.58
CA GLY A 142 15.92 -0.56 -7.90
C GLY A 142 15.37 0.15 -6.66
N LEU A 143 14.94 -0.59 -5.64
CA LEU A 143 14.50 0.00 -4.36
C LEU A 143 15.64 0.69 -3.60
N ILE A 144 16.85 0.11 -3.60
CA ILE A 144 18.04 0.73 -3.00
C ILE A 144 18.35 2.07 -3.69
N GLU A 145 18.36 2.09 -5.03
CA GLU A 145 18.60 3.33 -5.79
C GLU A 145 17.57 4.43 -5.49
N LEU A 146 16.30 4.07 -5.27
CA LEU A 146 15.26 5.03 -4.88
C LEU A 146 15.49 5.57 -3.46
N LEU A 147 15.86 4.71 -2.51
CA LEU A 147 16.18 5.13 -1.14
C LEU A 147 17.39 6.07 -1.11
N ASP A 148 18.42 5.79 -1.92
CA ASP A 148 19.60 6.65 -2.04
C ASP A 148 19.24 8.03 -2.59
N LYS A 149 18.33 8.12 -3.56
CA LYS A 149 17.81 9.40 -4.06
C LYS A 149 17.10 10.20 -2.97
N VAL A 150 16.25 9.57 -2.17
CA VAL A 150 15.57 10.22 -1.04
C VAL A 150 16.59 10.68 0.01
N ALA A 151 17.57 9.85 0.34
CA ALA A 151 18.65 10.21 1.25
C ALA A 151 19.47 11.40 0.73
N GLN A 152 19.75 11.43 -0.57
CA GLN A 152 20.48 12.52 -1.22
C GLN A 152 19.71 13.85 -1.15
N GLN A 153 18.40 13.84 -1.41
CA GLN A 153 17.56 15.04 -1.27
C GLN A 153 17.57 15.61 0.15
N ASN A 154 17.60 14.74 1.17
CA ASN A 154 17.72 15.17 2.57
C ASN A 154 19.09 15.79 2.87
N ARG A 155 20.18 15.23 2.32
CA ARG A 155 21.52 15.80 2.47
C ARG A 155 21.62 17.20 1.84
N GLU A 156 21.09 17.38 0.63
CA GLU A 156 21.08 18.68 -0.07
C GLU A 156 20.25 19.73 0.67
N ALA A 157 19.10 19.34 1.22
CA ALA A 157 18.26 20.21 2.03
C ALA A 157 18.96 20.61 3.34
N LEU A 158 19.69 19.69 3.98
CA LEU A 158 20.48 19.97 5.17
C LEU A 158 21.62 20.95 4.87
N GLN A 159 22.39 20.70 3.81
CA GLN A 159 23.47 21.58 3.37
C GLN A 159 22.95 23.01 3.10
N SER A 160 21.80 23.13 2.43
CA SER A 160 21.18 24.44 2.16
C SER A 160 20.81 25.21 3.45
N LEU A 161 20.41 24.50 4.50
CA LEU A 161 20.13 25.12 5.81
C LEU A 161 21.41 25.52 6.56
N GLU A 162 22.47 24.72 6.45
CA GLU A 162 23.78 25.03 7.03
C GLU A 162 24.38 26.29 6.38
N GLU A 163 24.29 26.40 5.06
CA GLU A 163 24.72 27.58 4.31
C GLU A 163 23.93 28.85 4.71
N GLU A 164 22.60 28.74 4.83
CA GLU A 164 21.74 29.83 5.30
C GLU A 164 22.09 30.25 6.75
N HIS A 165 22.31 29.27 7.63
CA HIS A 165 22.68 29.54 9.02
C HIS A 165 24.03 30.27 9.11
N CYS A 166 25.04 29.83 8.36
CA CYS A 166 26.33 30.53 8.30
C CYS A 166 26.16 31.97 7.80
N SER A 167 25.41 32.17 6.71
CA SER A 167 25.14 33.50 6.16
C SER A 167 24.42 34.41 7.17
N LEU A 168 23.46 33.86 7.94
CA LEU A 168 22.74 34.57 8.99
C LEU A 168 23.64 35.00 10.15
N VAL A 169 24.53 34.12 10.59
CA VAL A 169 25.50 34.43 11.65
C VAL A 169 26.42 35.57 11.22
N ASP A 170 26.90 35.54 9.98
CA ASP A 170 27.77 36.59 9.43
C ASP A 170 27.03 37.92 9.29
N MET A 171 25.81 37.92 8.74
CA MET A 171 24.97 39.13 8.62
C MET A 171 24.64 39.72 10.00
N ARG A 172 24.32 38.88 10.98
CA ARG A 172 24.03 39.33 12.35
C ARG A 172 25.27 39.96 12.99
N ARG A 173 26.44 39.35 12.82
CA ARG A 173 27.70 39.90 13.34
C ARG A 173 28.02 41.26 12.73
N ALA A 174 27.91 41.38 11.40
CA ALA A 174 28.09 42.65 10.71
C ALA A 174 27.12 43.73 11.22
N GLY A 175 25.86 43.36 11.50
CA GLY A 175 24.87 44.28 12.06
C GLY A 175 25.21 44.81 13.43
N ILE A 176 25.70 43.94 14.33
CA ILE A 176 26.15 44.36 15.67
C ILE A 176 27.36 45.29 15.56
N ASP A 177 28.29 45.02 14.63
CA ASP A 177 29.46 45.88 14.44
C ASP A 177 29.05 47.25 13.86
N GLU A 178 28.01 47.31 13.02
CA GLU A 178 27.46 48.56 12.49
C GLU A 178 26.65 49.35 13.53
N GLU A 179 25.87 48.66 14.37
CA GLU A 179 25.17 49.26 15.52
C GLU A 179 26.16 49.93 16.48
N ARG A 180 27.25 49.23 16.83
CA ARG A 180 28.32 49.82 17.68
C ARG A 180 28.97 51.05 17.05
N ARG A 181 29.13 51.10 15.73
CA ARG A 181 29.65 52.27 15.02
C ARG A 181 28.71 53.46 15.12
N LEU A 182 27.41 53.23 14.92
CA LEU A 182 26.40 54.28 15.03
C LEU A 182 26.28 54.81 16.47
N GLU A 183 26.37 53.94 17.48
CA GLU A 183 26.40 54.34 18.89
C GLU A 183 27.63 55.21 19.21
N ALA A 184 28.81 54.80 18.74
CA ALA A 184 30.05 55.57 18.93
C ALA A 184 29.99 56.94 18.23
N LEU A 185 29.46 56.98 17.01
CA LEU A 185 29.24 58.22 16.26
C LEU A 185 28.28 59.17 17.01
N LEU A 186 27.18 58.63 17.55
CA LEU A 186 26.22 59.41 18.32
C LEU A 186 26.87 60.01 19.57
N GLU A 187 27.75 59.26 20.23
CA GLU A 187 28.55 59.76 21.34
C GLU A 187 29.50 60.90 20.90
N CYS A 188 30.22 60.74 19.77
CA CYS A 188 31.07 61.80 19.22
C CYS A 188 30.28 63.07 18.89
N LEU A 189 29.12 62.94 18.21
CA LEU A 189 28.26 64.07 17.86
C LEU A 189 27.72 64.81 19.09
N THR A 190 27.43 64.09 20.18
CA THR A 190 26.91 64.69 21.42
C THR A 190 28.00 65.35 22.28
N GLN A 191 29.24 64.87 22.17
CA GLN A 191 30.39 65.39 22.95
C GLN A 191 31.20 66.46 22.22
N ALA A 192 31.01 66.62 20.89
CA ALA A 192 31.70 67.62 20.09
C ALA A 192 31.44 69.04 20.62
N ASN A 193 32.52 69.74 20.98
CA ASN A 193 32.47 71.05 21.62
C ASN A 193 33.22 72.14 20.83
N SER A 194 33.82 71.78 19.70
CA SER A 194 34.43 72.73 18.76
C SER A 194 33.87 72.56 17.34
N ALA A 195 33.96 73.62 16.53
CA ALA A 195 33.50 73.59 15.14
C ALA A 195 34.23 72.52 14.30
N GLN A 196 35.51 72.26 14.60
CA GLN A 196 36.31 71.24 13.90
C GLN A 196 35.92 69.81 14.30
N GLU A 197 35.57 69.60 15.58
CA GLU A 197 35.04 68.31 16.06
C GLU A 197 33.66 68.01 15.47
N VAL A 198 32.79 69.02 15.35
CA VAL A 198 31.48 68.88 14.72
C VAL A 198 31.60 68.55 13.23
N ASP A 199 32.48 69.24 12.50
CA ASP A 199 32.72 68.99 11.07
C ASP A 199 33.21 67.55 10.82
N THR A 200 34.18 67.08 11.62
CA THR A 200 34.69 65.70 11.54
C THR A 200 33.61 64.67 11.87
N ALA A 201 32.79 64.93 12.91
CA ALA A 201 31.71 64.03 13.30
C ALA A 201 30.57 63.97 12.26
N ILE A 202 30.36 65.03 11.48
CA ILE A 202 29.41 65.03 10.35
C ILE A 202 29.95 64.18 9.20
N ASP A 203 31.22 64.35 8.82
CA ASP A 203 31.85 63.53 7.78
C ASP A 203 31.82 62.03 8.14
N ASP A 204 32.12 61.69 9.41
CA ASP A 204 32.02 60.32 9.92
C ASP A 204 30.57 59.78 9.90
N ALA A 205 29.57 60.67 10.03
CA ALA A 205 28.17 60.30 10.00
C ALA A 205 27.69 59.86 8.62
N ASP A 206 28.15 60.53 7.55
CA ASP A 206 27.81 60.16 6.19
C ASP A 206 28.41 58.79 5.80
N VAL A 207 29.63 58.50 6.28
CA VAL A 207 30.29 57.19 6.07
C VAL A 207 29.58 56.07 6.83
N CYS A 208 29.26 56.27 8.12
CA CYS A 208 28.52 55.29 8.91
C CYS A 208 27.09 55.09 8.39
N GLY A 209 26.44 56.17 7.93
CA GLY A 209 25.10 56.09 7.34
C GLY A 209 25.06 55.20 6.10
N THR A 210 26.12 55.24 5.28
CA THR A 210 26.24 54.39 4.08
C THR A 210 26.40 52.91 4.47
N GLY A 211 27.25 52.59 5.45
CA GLY A 211 27.45 51.22 5.94
C GLY A 211 26.17 50.58 6.49
N ALA A 212 25.41 51.34 7.29
CA ALA A 212 24.13 50.92 7.83
C ALA A 212 23.05 50.71 6.75
N GLN A 213 23.04 51.52 5.70
CA GLN A 213 22.13 51.37 4.57
C GLN A 213 22.47 50.12 3.75
N ASP A 214 23.75 49.87 3.47
CA ASP A 214 24.22 48.70 2.73
C ASP A 214 23.88 47.40 3.48
N TRP A 215 24.08 47.37 4.81
CA TRP A 215 23.71 46.23 5.64
C TRP A 215 22.18 45.98 5.64
N ASN A 216 21.38 47.05 5.81
CA ASN A 216 19.91 46.94 5.76
C ASN A 216 19.42 46.43 4.39
N TYR A 217 20.02 46.92 3.30
CA TYR A 217 19.71 46.47 1.96
C TYR A 217 20.08 44.98 1.76
N ALA A 218 21.23 44.55 2.26
CA ALA A 218 21.66 43.15 2.20
C ALA A 218 20.69 42.22 2.94
N ILE A 219 20.19 42.62 4.12
CA ILE A 219 19.18 41.85 4.86
C ILE A 219 17.87 41.74 4.09
N GLN A 220 17.34 42.85 3.56
CA GLN A 220 16.07 42.84 2.83
C GLN A 220 16.13 41.98 1.56
N LYS A 221 17.30 41.90 0.93
CA LYS A 221 17.50 41.13 -0.29
C LYS A 221 17.74 39.64 -0.04
N CYS A 222 18.49 39.32 1.00
CA CYS A 222 19.03 37.98 1.20
C CYS A 222 18.35 37.19 2.32
N PHE A 223 17.56 37.83 3.19
CA PHE A 223 16.92 37.18 4.33
C PHE A 223 15.39 37.35 4.36
N PRO A 224 14.62 36.28 4.68
CA PRO A 224 15.06 34.89 4.76
C PRO A 224 15.25 34.26 3.36
N SER A 225 16.15 33.29 3.24
CA SER A 225 16.18 32.43 2.05
C SER A 225 14.94 31.56 2.01
N VAL A 226 13.89 32.10 1.38
CA VAL A 226 12.61 31.43 1.15
C VAL A 226 12.83 30.06 0.49
N LYS A 227 13.83 29.96 -0.39
CA LYS A 227 14.16 28.73 -1.10
C LYS A 227 14.71 27.64 -0.18
N ALA A 228 15.68 27.95 0.69
CA ALA A 228 16.28 26.96 1.59
C ALA A 228 15.26 26.45 2.62
N VAL A 229 14.48 27.37 3.21
CA VAL A 229 13.44 27.03 4.21
C VAL A 229 12.33 26.19 3.60
N HIS A 230 11.81 26.59 2.42
CA HIS A 230 10.73 25.86 1.75
C HIS A 230 11.18 24.47 1.28
N THR A 231 12.37 24.37 0.68
CA THR A 231 12.92 23.08 0.21
C THR A 231 13.12 22.12 1.38
N SER A 232 13.67 22.61 2.50
CA SER A 232 13.82 21.82 3.72
C SER A 232 12.48 21.38 4.31
N ALA A 233 11.47 22.25 4.36
CA ALA A 233 10.16 21.90 4.87
C ALA A 233 9.51 20.77 4.04
N LEU A 234 9.56 20.89 2.71
CA LEU A 234 8.97 19.90 1.80
C LEU A 234 9.67 18.53 1.89
N VAL A 235 11.01 18.52 1.88
CA VAL A 235 11.80 17.29 1.96
C VAL A 235 11.62 16.60 3.30
N ARG A 236 11.66 17.35 4.42
CA ARG A 236 11.43 16.79 5.76
C ARG A 236 10.05 16.16 5.91
N GLU A 237 9.01 16.87 5.47
CA GLU A 237 7.62 16.39 5.60
C GLU A 237 7.38 15.13 4.76
N SER A 238 7.88 15.13 3.52
CA SER A 238 7.72 14.01 2.59
C SER A 238 8.51 12.78 3.04
N THR A 239 9.74 12.99 3.52
CA THR A 239 10.60 11.91 4.05
C THR A 239 10.04 11.33 5.34
N LYS A 240 9.57 12.17 6.26
CA LYS A 240 8.93 11.75 7.51
C LYS A 240 7.72 10.87 7.25
N LYS A 241 6.81 11.32 6.38
CA LYS A 241 5.63 10.53 5.97
C LYS A 241 6.02 9.18 5.36
N GLY A 242 7.04 9.17 4.48
CA GLY A 242 7.56 7.94 3.89
C GLY A 242 8.11 6.96 4.93
N LEU A 243 8.97 7.43 5.83
CA LEU A 243 9.57 6.62 6.89
C LEU A 243 8.54 6.09 7.89
N GLU A 244 7.52 6.88 8.23
CA GLU A 244 6.43 6.42 9.10
C GLU A 244 5.64 5.26 8.48
N VAL A 245 5.41 5.31 7.17
CA VAL A 245 4.74 4.21 6.44
C VAL A 245 5.61 2.95 6.39
N ILE A 246 6.93 3.10 6.19
CA ILE A 246 7.89 1.99 6.18
C ILE A 246 8.01 1.33 7.55
N ASN A 247 8.13 2.13 8.62
CA ASN A 247 8.34 1.64 9.98
C ASN A 247 7.10 0.95 10.55
N ARG A 248 5.88 1.41 10.20
CA ARG A 248 4.62 0.75 10.57
C ARG A 248 4.45 -0.64 9.94
N LYS A 249 4.96 -0.85 8.73
CA LYS A 249 4.82 -2.11 7.99
C LYS A 249 5.90 -3.15 8.30
N SER A 250 7.04 -2.72 8.85
CA SER A 250 8.20 -3.59 9.09
C SER A 250 8.23 -4.20 10.50
N GLY A 251 7.20 -3.98 11.33
CA GLY A 251 7.06 -4.62 12.64
C GLY A 251 8.22 -4.32 13.60
N GLY A 252 8.51 -3.04 13.87
CA GLY A 252 9.21 -2.60 15.10
C GLY A 252 10.60 -3.18 15.41
N ALA A 253 11.28 -3.85 14.48
CA ALA A 253 12.63 -4.36 14.67
C ALA A 253 13.64 -3.55 13.84
N VAL A 254 13.76 -2.27 14.11
CA VAL A 254 14.99 -1.53 13.82
C VAL A 254 15.40 -0.79 15.09
N ALA A 255 16.64 -1.06 15.49
CA ALA A 255 17.26 -0.63 16.72
C ALA A 255 17.12 0.89 16.97
N THR A 256 17.10 1.22 18.26
CA THR A 256 17.22 2.55 18.85
C THR A 256 17.97 3.57 17.98
N PRO A 257 17.48 4.82 17.89
CA PRO A 257 18.18 5.85 17.14
C PRO A 257 19.57 6.04 17.76
N VAL A 258 20.61 5.81 16.96
CA VAL A 258 21.94 6.31 17.29
C VAL A 258 21.83 7.83 17.25
N ILE A 259 21.79 8.42 18.44
CA ILE A 259 22.11 9.83 18.62
C ILE A 259 23.57 9.95 18.20
N ILE A 260 23.82 10.39 16.96
CA ILE A 260 25.14 10.88 16.59
C ILE A 260 25.24 12.27 17.21
N ASP A 261 25.73 12.27 18.43
CA ASP A 261 26.23 13.48 19.07
C ASP A 261 27.42 13.99 18.24
N SER A 262 27.38 15.29 17.99
CA SER A 262 28.46 16.20 17.64
C SER A 262 29.85 15.58 17.47
N GLY A 263 30.32 15.55 16.22
CA GLY A 263 31.74 15.55 15.88
C GLY A 263 32.48 14.22 16.04
N LYS A 264 32.61 13.49 14.92
CA LYS A 264 33.91 13.03 14.37
C LYS A 264 33.71 12.23 13.08
N THR A 265 34.59 12.54 12.15
CA THR A 265 34.82 11.97 10.83
C THR A 265 34.83 10.43 10.85
N ILE A 266 34.11 9.79 9.93
CA ILE A 266 34.46 8.45 9.45
C ILE A 266 34.41 8.47 7.91
N GLN A 267 35.52 8.96 7.37
CA GLN A 267 36.12 8.44 6.16
C GLN A 267 36.45 6.95 6.39
N ASP A 268 36.42 6.16 5.33
CA ASP A 268 36.90 4.76 5.22
C ASP A 268 35.90 3.65 5.58
N LYS A 269 35.17 3.20 4.54
CA LYS A 269 35.17 1.82 4.01
C LYS A 269 33.87 1.48 3.29
N VAL A 270 33.74 1.86 2.02
CA VAL A 270 33.05 1.05 1.01
C VAL A 270 33.74 1.30 -0.35
N ASP A 271 35.03 0.98 -0.43
CA ASP A 271 35.66 0.67 -1.70
C ASP A 271 35.76 -0.85 -1.77
N LEU A 272 34.86 -1.47 -2.54
CA LEU A 272 35.13 -2.68 -3.33
C LEU A 272 33.84 -3.14 -4.01
N ILE A 273 33.90 -3.12 -5.35
CA ILE A 273 33.16 -3.93 -6.33
C ILE A 273 32.24 -3.12 -7.27
N ILE A 274 32.79 -2.93 -8.49
CA ILE A 274 32.19 -2.50 -9.76
C ILE A 274 32.05 -0.98 -9.89
N GLY A 275 32.84 -0.26 -10.70
CA GLY A 275 33.47 -0.63 -11.96
C GLY A 275 33.11 0.48 -12.95
N HIS A 276 34.10 1.27 -13.34
CA HIS A 276 33.98 2.41 -14.23
C HIS A 276 33.13 2.15 -15.48
N SER A 277 32.17 3.03 -15.74
CA SER A 277 31.84 3.48 -17.09
C SER A 277 31.44 4.95 -17.05
N SER A 278 32.40 5.80 -17.39
CA SER A 278 32.18 7.18 -17.81
C SER A 278 31.27 7.20 -19.05
N LEU A 279 30.38 8.19 -19.18
CA LEU A 279 30.18 8.96 -20.40
C LEU A 279 29.15 10.09 -20.17
N THR A 280 29.70 11.31 -20.20
CA THR A 280 29.18 12.56 -20.81
C THR A 280 27.89 13.21 -20.32
N GLU A 281 28.11 14.41 -19.78
CA GLU A 281 27.20 15.56 -19.72
C GLU A 281 26.34 15.72 -20.98
N ASN A 282 25.04 15.97 -20.78
CA ASN A 282 24.22 16.69 -21.75
C ASN A 282 23.33 17.70 -21.02
N THR A 283 23.39 18.91 -21.53
CA THR A 283 22.72 20.15 -21.13
C THR A 283 21.19 20.04 -21.24
N PRO A 284 20.40 20.84 -20.49
CA PRO A 284 18.96 20.67 -20.39
C PRO A 284 18.21 21.21 -21.63
N GLN A 285 17.45 20.34 -22.30
CA GLN A 285 16.51 20.75 -23.36
C GLN A 285 15.08 20.93 -22.82
N ALA A 286 14.60 22.16 -22.99
CA ALA A 286 13.24 22.61 -23.30
C ALA A 286 12.02 21.87 -22.71
N ILE A 287 11.27 22.62 -21.89
CA ILE A 287 9.90 22.37 -21.45
C ILE A 287 9.02 22.02 -22.67
N ARG A 288 8.50 20.78 -22.73
CA ARG A 288 7.48 20.38 -23.70
C ARG A 288 6.08 20.73 -23.18
N PRO A 289 5.13 21.10 -24.06
CA PRO A 289 3.75 21.40 -23.67
C PRO A 289 3.04 20.14 -23.15
N LYS A 290 2.12 20.33 -22.19
CA LYS A 290 1.22 19.29 -21.65
C LYS A 290 0.46 18.60 -22.80
N GLU A 291 0.71 17.32 -23.04
CA GLU A 291 -0.13 16.52 -23.95
C GLU A 291 -1.48 16.25 -23.27
N LYS A 292 -2.52 17.00 -23.66
CA LYS A 292 -3.91 16.65 -23.37
C LYS A 292 -4.30 15.48 -24.29
N PHE A 293 -4.47 14.28 -23.73
CA PHE A 293 -5.10 13.17 -24.43
C PHE A 293 -6.59 13.15 -24.09
N ASP A 294 -7.46 13.28 -25.09
CA ASP A 294 -8.88 12.95 -24.96
C ASP A 294 -9.01 11.42 -24.90
N VAL A 295 -9.04 10.88 -23.69
CA VAL A 295 -9.26 9.45 -23.45
C VAL A 295 -10.76 9.17 -23.55
N ASN A 296 -11.23 8.67 -24.70
CA ASN A 296 -12.57 8.11 -24.84
C ASN A 296 -12.68 6.79 -24.05
N VAL A 297 -13.87 6.45 -23.53
CA VAL A 297 -14.17 5.23 -22.79
C VAL A 297 -13.72 3.97 -23.52
N ASP A 298 -13.85 3.91 -24.85
CA ASP A 298 -13.38 2.78 -25.69
C ASP A 298 -11.86 2.54 -25.62
N PHE A 299 -11.09 3.56 -25.21
CA PHE A 299 -9.64 3.50 -25.01
C PHE A 299 -9.25 2.95 -23.63
N LEU A 300 -10.12 3.10 -22.63
CA LEU A 300 -9.98 2.43 -21.33
C LEU A 300 -10.33 0.93 -21.46
N LEU A 301 -11.30 0.58 -22.31
CA LEU A 301 -11.72 -0.80 -22.57
C LEU A 301 -10.63 -1.64 -23.27
N ASN A 302 -9.73 -1.02 -24.04
CA ASN A 302 -8.79 -1.73 -24.93
C ASN A 302 -7.30 -1.57 -24.57
N PHE A 303 -6.95 -1.05 -23.38
CA PHE A 303 -5.60 -0.76 -22.87
C PHE A 303 -4.43 -1.08 -23.86
N PRO A 304 -4.00 -0.11 -24.68
CA PRO A 304 -2.69 -0.21 -25.33
C PRO A 304 -1.63 -0.45 -24.24
N GLY A 305 -0.68 -1.37 -24.48
CA GLY A 305 0.30 -1.78 -23.46
C GLY A 305 1.11 -0.63 -22.81
N SER A 306 1.18 0.53 -23.47
CA SER A 306 1.81 1.75 -22.97
C SER A 306 1.04 2.46 -21.83
N LEU A 307 -0.25 2.17 -21.63
CA LEU A 307 -1.08 2.82 -20.60
C LEU A 307 -1.31 1.98 -19.36
N LYS A 308 -1.26 0.64 -19.46
CA LYS A 308 -1.18 -0.23 -18.28
C LYS A 308 0.03 0.15 -17.42
N ASN A 309 1.16 0.48 -18.06
CA ASN A 309 2.33 0.97 -17.33
C ASN A 309 2.06 2.29 -16.60
N SER A 310 1.39 3.27 -17.22
CA SER A 310 1.03 4.53 -16.53
C SER A 310 0.05 4.32 -15.37
N LEU A 311 -0.90 3.39 -15.51
CA LEU A 311 -1.85 3.01 -14.46
C LEU A 311 -1.15 2.28 -13.30
N LEU A 312 -0.23 1.36 -13.62
CA LEU A 312 0.60 0.62 -12.66
C LEU A 312 1.60 1.53 -11.93
N LEU A 313 2.11 2.56 -12.61
CA LEU A 313 3.00 3.58 -12.04
C LEU A 313 2.22 4.68 -11.29
N GLY A 314 0.89 4.64 -11.25
CA GLY A 314 0.07 5.62 -10.53
C GLY A 314 0.06 7.03 -11.15
N GLN A 315 0.34 7.13 -12.44
CA GLN A 315 0.50 8.39 -13.19
C GLN A 315 -0.79 8.80 -13.92
N MET A 316 -1.96 8.33 -13.48
CA MET A 316 -3.24 8.64 -14.11
C MET A 316 -4.21 9.30 -13.13
N PHE A 317 -4.80 10.42 -13.54
CA PHE A 317 -5.69 11.22 -12.72
C PHE A 317 -6.94 11.62 -13.49
N ALA A 318 -8.08 11.60 -12.83
CA ALA A 318 -9.29 12.25 -13.29
C ALA A 318 -9.27 13.73 -12.86
N VAL A 319 -9.70 14.65 -13.72
CA VAL A 319 -9.72 16.08 -13.42
C VAL A 319 -11.11 16.70 -13.64
N VAL A 320 -11.46 17.65 -12.79
CA VAL A 320 -12.59 18.56 -12.96
C VAL A 320 -12.01 19.91 -13.38
N GLU A 321 -12.33 20.40 -14.57
CA GLU A 321 -11.75 21.62 -15.17
C GLU A 321 -12.44 22.91 -14.71
N ASP A 322 -13.02 22.92 -13.50
CA ASP A 322 -13.60 24.11 -12.86
C ASP A 322 -12.60 24.64 -11.82
N GLU A 323 -12.47 25.96 -11.65
CA GLU A 323 -11.61 26.55 -10.62
C GLU A 323 -12.31 26.49 -9.24
N PRO A 324 -11.70 25.92 -8.19
CA PRO A 324 -10.37 25.29 -8.13
C PRO A 324 -10.33 23.88 -8.75
N VAL A 325 -9.22 23.55 -9.41
CA VAL A 325 -9.05 22.26 -10.12
C VAL A 325 -8.98 21.09 -9.14
N TYR A 326 -10.06 20.30 -9.07
CA TYR A 326 -10.09 19.05 -8.34
C TYR A 326 -9.54 17.89 -9.18
N SER A 327 -8.82 16.97 -8.53
CA SER A 327 -8.32 15.76 -9.16
C SER A 327 -8.52 14.50 -8.33
N ALA A 328 -8.73 13.37 -8.99
CA ALA A 328 -8.92 12.06 -8.38
C ALA A 328 -7.90 11.08 -8.96
N LYS A 329 -7.20 10.34 -8.11
CA LYS A 329 -6.27 9.31 -8.56
C LYS A 329 -7.04 8.17 -9.26
N ILE A 330 -6.44 7.58 -10.29
CA ILE A 330 -6.90 6.34 -10.90
C ILE A 330 -5.84 5.27 -10.61
N SER A 331 -6.26 4.12 -10.08
CA SER A 331 -5.36 3.01 -9.77
C SER A 331 -5.89 1.66 -10.24
N LEU A 332 -4.97 0.70 -10.39
CA LEU A 332 -5.29 -0.71 -10.64
C LEU A 332 -5.07 -1.52 -9.38
N GLN A 333 -6.11 -2.17 -8.89
CA GLN A 333 -6.02 -3.13 -7.78
C GLN A 333 -6.50 -4.50 -8.24
N GLY A 334 -5.55 -5.40 -8.49
CA GLY A 334 -5.83 -6.69 -9.11
C GLY A 334 -6.36 -6.47 -10.54
N ASP A 335 -7.62 -6.86 -10.74
CA ASP A 335 -8.37 -6.68 -11.99
C ASP A 335 -9.30 -5.45 -11.98
N LYS A 336 -9.32 -4.67 -10.89
CA LYS A 336 -10.27 -3.57 -10.68
C LYS A 336 -9.62 -2.22 -10.91
N ILE A 337 -10.28 -1.37 -11.68
CA ILE A 337 -9.88 0.03 -11.82
C ILE A 337 -10.63 0.85 -10.79
N CYS A 338 -9.87 1.49 -9.91
CA CYS A 338 -10.39 2.30 -8.83
C CYS A 338 -10.23 3.78 -9.20
N LEU A 339 -11.36 4.49 -9.27
CA LEU A 339 -11.40 5.94 -9.26
C LEU A 339 -11.56 6.38 -7.80
N HIS A 340 -10.52 7.02 -7.28
CA HIS A 340 -10.49 7.52 -5.90
C HIS A 340 -11.30 8.81 -5.77
N TYR A 341 -11.58 9.22 -4.53
CA TYR A 341 -12.29 10.47 -4.27
C TYR A 341 -11.54 11.71 -4.81
N LEU A 342 -12.30 12.73 -5.22
CA LEU A 342 -11.76 14.02 -5.67
C LEU A 342 -11.07 14.76 -4.53
N GLN A 343 -9.92 15.35 -4.84
CA GLN A 343 -9.07 16.09 -3.91
C GLN A 343 -8.72 17.45 -4.52
N ASP A 344 -8.67 18.47 -3.67
CA ASP A 344 -8.09 19.77 -4.00
C ASP A 344 -6.55 19.66 -3.95
N LYS A 345 -5.99 18.98 -4.96
CA LYS A 345 -4.55 18.78 -5.13
C LYS A 345 -4.16 18.97 -6.59
N PRO A 346 -3.04 19.67 -6.86
CA PRO A 346 -2.52 19.79 -8.20
C PRO A 346 -2.13 18.41 -8.73
N VAL A 347 -2.50 18.15 -9.98
CA VAL A 347 -2.07 16.95 -10.69
C VAL A 347 -0.56 17.05 -10.96
N PRO A 348 0.22 15.96 -10.73
CA PRO A 348 1.65 15.95 -11.05
C PRO A 348 1.89 16.33 -12.52
N PRO A 349 2.93 17.14 -12.85
CA PRO A 349 3.19 17.61 -14.21
C PRO A 349 3.29 16.51 -15.27
N GLU A 350 3.78 15.34 -14.87
CA GLU A 350 3.99 14.15 -15.69
C GLU A 350 2.79 13.20 -15.75
N ALA A 351 1.71 13.50 -15.03
CA ALA A 351 0.54 12.64 -14.99
C ALA A 351 -0.37 12.83 -16.20
N LYS A 352 -0.93 11.72 -16.67
CA LYS A 352 -1.95 11.68 -17.72
C LYS A 352 -3.31 11.95 -17.09
N THR A 353 -4.08 12.84 -17.72
CA THR A 353 -5.40 13.25 -17.22
C THR A 353 -6.55 12.73 -18.08
N VAL A 354 -7.69 12.48 -17.43
CA VAL A 354 -8.98 12.14 -18.05
C VAL A 354 -10.06 13.01 -17.40
N LYS A 355 -11.13 13.40 -18.11
CA LYS A 355 -12.20 14.16 -17.47
C LYS A 355 -12.95 13.29 -16.47
N HIS A 356 -13.15 13.79 -15.25
CA HIS A 356 -13.87 13.06 -14.21
C HIS A 356 -15.29 12.67 -14.66
N SER A 357 -16.00 13.57 -15.36
CA SER A 357 -17.34 13.31 -15.89
C SER A 357 -17.40 12.15 -16.90
N GLN A 358 -16.34 11.94 -17.70
CA GLN A 358 -16.26 10.81 -18.63
C GLN A 358 -16.17 9.49 -17.87
N LEU A 359 -15.38 9.42 -16.79
CA LEU A 359 -15.27 8.21 -15.97
C LEU A 359 -16.55 7.94 -15.17
N MET A 360 -17.21 8.97 -14.66
CA MET A 360 -18.48 8.79 -13.96
C MET A 360 -19.60 8.31 -14.90
N SER A 361 -19.52 8.64 -16.20
CA SER A 361 -20.51 8.16 -17.19
C SER A 361 -20.46 6.65 -17.44
N VAL A 362 -19.37 5.97 -17.07
CA VAL A 362 -19.22 4.51 -17.24
C VAL A 362 -19.60 3.72 -15.99
N VAL A 363 -19.92 4.40 -14.89
CA VAL A 363 -20.37 3.74 -13.67
C VAL A 363 -21.80 3.22 -13.90
N ASP A 364 -21.97 1.90 -13.91
CA ASP A 364 -23.30 1.29 -14.04
C ASP A 364 -24.16 1.62 -12.80
N PRO A 365 -25.26 2.37 -12.97
CA PRO A 365 -26.12 2.72 -11.85
C PRO A 365 -26.84 1.52 -11.23
N ASN A 366 -26.98 0.40 -11.96
CA ASN A 366 -27.64 -0.80 -11.45
C ASN A 366 -26.68 -1.75 -10.71
N SER A 367 -25.37 -1.56 -10.88
CA SER A 367 -24.32 -2.44 -10.36
C SER A 367 -23.13 -1.65 -9.84
N THR A 368 -23.38 -0.53 -9.17
CA THR A 368 -22.32 0.35 -8.67
C THR A 368 -21.54 -0.33 -7.53
N LEU A 369 -20.22 -0.47 -7.70
CA LEU A 369 -19.32 -0.99 -6.67
C LEU A 369 -18.43 0.13 -6.16
N VAL A 370 -18.48 0.41 -4.85
CA VAL A 370 -17.60 1.37 -4.19
C VAL A 370 -16.63 0.66 -3.26
N PHE A 371 -15.57 1.36 -2.85
CA PHE A 371 -14.63 0.84 -1.86
C PHE A 371 -14.36 1.87 -0.76
N LEU A 372 -14.08 1.36 0.44
CA LEU A 372 -13.54 2.11 1.57
C LEU A 372 -12.26 1.42 2.05
N ASP A 373 -11.17 2.16 2.17
CA ASP A 373 -9.93 1.69 2.80
C ASP A 373 -9.95 2.07 4.28
N LEU A 374 -9.98 1.05 5.12
CA LEU A 374 -10.00 1.20 6.57
C LEU A 374 -8.60 1.02 7.13
N ALA A 375 -8.18 1.90 8.03
CA ALA A 375 -6.93 1.75 8.76
C ALA A 375 -7.09 2.19 10.22
N TRP A 376 -6.41 1.48 11.10
CA TRP A 376 -6.21 1.83 12.50
C TRP A 376 -4.79 1.47 12.94
N GLU A 377 -4.39 1.95 14.11
CA GLU A 377 -3.08 1.67 14.68
C GLU A 377 -2.84 0.15 14.83
N GLY A 378 -1.71 -0.34 14.33
CA GLY A 378 -1.37 -1.76 14.34
C GLY A 378 -2.05 -2.61 13.27
N SER A 379 -2.94 -2.05 12.45
CA SER A 379 -3.50 -2.74 11.28
C SER A 379 -2.61 -2.62 10.05
N SER A 380 -2.65 -3.61 9.16
CA SER A 380 -2.07 -3.50 7.81
C SER A 380 -2.88 -2.58 6.87
N GLY A 381 -3.98 -1.98 7.37
CA GLY A 381 -5.06 -1.47 6.54
C GLY A 381 -5.83 -2.61 5.85
N GLY A 382 -7.09 -2.34 5.49
CA GLY A 382 -7.92 -3.30 4.77
C GLY A 382 -9.00 -2.59 3.95
N ARG A 383 -9.20 -3.06 2.73
CA ARG A 383 -10.24 -2.54 1.84
C ARG A 383 -11.52 -3.33 1.99
N ILE A 384 -12.65 -2.63 2.01
CA ILE A 384 -13.97 -3.22 1.83
C ILE A 384 -14.55 -2.76 0.50
N TYR A 385 -15.21 -3.68 -0.19
CA TYR A 385 -15.96 -3.38 -1.42
C TYR A 385 -17.45 -3.53 -1.12
N ILE A 386 -18.23 -2.49 -1.45
CA ILE A 386 -19.66 -2.41 -1.16
C ILE A 386 -20.40 -2.28 -2.49
N ARG A 387 -21.22 -3.28 -2.82
CA ARG A 387 -22.15 -3.20 -3.94
C ARG A 387 -23.36 -2.39 -3.50
N LEU A 388 -23.57 -1.24 -4.13
CA LEU A 388 -24.69 -0.38 -3.84
C LEU A 388 -25.98 -0.93 -4.47
N SER A 389 -27.10 -0.66 -3.82
CA SER A 389 -28.42 -0.80 -4.44
C SER A 389 -28.54 0.20 -5.59
N GLN A 390 -29.43 -0.06 -6.55
CA GLN A 390 -29.60 0.73 -7.79
C GLN A 390 -29.57 2.25 -7.52
N THR A 391 -28.49 2.93 -7.91
CA THR A 391 -28.19 4.32 -7.53
C THR A 391 -29.05 5.34 -8.27
N ASN A 392 -29.70 4.94 -9.35
CA ASN A 392 -30.68 5.75 -10.10
C ASN A 392 -32.06 5.82 -9.41
N THR A 393 -32.38 4.89 -8.51
CA THR A 393 -33.70 4.80 -7.84
C THR A 393 -33.61 4.88 -6.33
N ASN A 394 -32.43 4.68 -5.74
CA ASN A 394 -32.21 4.73 -4.30
C ASN A 394 -31.36 5.96 -3.91
N ASN A 395 -32.01 6.98 -3.37
CA ASN A 395 -31.37 8.22 -2.93
C ASN A 395 -30.26 7.99 -1.88
N TRP A 396 -30.38 6.97 -1.02
CA TRP A 396 -29.34 6.63 -0.04
C TRP A 396 -28.09 6.09 -0.73
N ALA A 397 -28.27 5.21 -1.72
CA ALA A 397 -27.18 4.70 -2.52
C ALA A 397 -26.52 5.80 -3.38
N GLN A 398 -27.32 6.69 -3.95
CA GLN A 398 -26.84 7.84 -4.72
C GLN A 398 -25.97 8.78 -3.86
N GLN A 399 -26.43 9.13 -2.65
CA GLN A 399 -25.64 9.93 -1.71
C GLN A 399 -24.36 9.19 -1.30
N PHE A 400 -24.45 7.90 -0.99
CA PHE A 400 -23.28 7.13 -0.58
C PHE A 400 -22.19 7.12 -1.66
N LEU A 401 -22.59 6.97 -2.93
CA LEU A 401 -21.67 7.11 -4.07
C LEU A 401 -21.06 8.53 -4.13
N ALA A 402 -21.87 9.58 -3.94
CA ALA A 402 -21.39 10.94 -3.97
C ALA A 402 -20.35 11.24 -2.87
N LEU A 403 -20.55 10.70 -1.67
CA LEU A 403 -19.62 10.80 -0.55
C LEU A 403 -18.38 9.91 -0.73
N CYS A 404 -18.48 8.76 -1.41
CA CYS A 404 -17.29 7.96 -1.74
C CYS A 404 -16.40 8.63 -2.79
N THR A 405 -16.99 9.42 -3.69
CA THR A 405 -16.28 10.05 -4.84
C THR A 405 -15.94 11.51 -4.61
N ALA A 406 -16.49 12.15 -3.58
CA ALA A 406 -16.41 13.59 -3.31
C ALA A 406 -16.95 14.48 -4.46
N GLN A 407 -17.81 13.94 -5.33
CA GLN A 407 -18.31 14.66 -6.52
C GLN A 407 -19.20 15.87 -6.19
N GLN A 408 -19.67 16.01 -4.95
CA GLN A 408 -20.44 17.15 -4.47
C GLN A 408 -19.70 17.93 -3.37
N GLY A 409 -18.41 17.66 -3.15
CA GLY A 409 -17.58 18.30 -2.11
C GLY A 409 -17.30 17.38 -0.92
N PRO A 410 -18.29 17.07 -0.06
CA PRO A 410 -18.09 16.21 1.10
C PRO A 410 -17.66 14.78 0.75
N THR A 411 -16.91 14.14 1.65
CA THR A 411 -16.35 12.80 1.43
C THR A 411 -16.32 11.94 2.70
N TYR A 412 -16.36 10.61 2.53
CA TYR A 412 -16.08 9.68 3.63
C TYR A 412 -14.59 9.54 3.93
N ALA A 413 -13.69 10.02 3.07
CA ALA A 413 -12.27 10.04 3.37
C ALA A 413 -11.99 10.90 4.63
N ASN A 414 -11.16 10.36 5.52
CA ASN A 414 -10.86 10.87 6.86
C ASN A 414 -12.03 10.83 7.88
N THR A 415 -13.10 10.08 7.59
CA THR A 415 -14.12 9.79 8.62
C THR A 415 -13.70 8.65 9.53
N HIS A 416 -14.13 8.70 10.79
CA HIS A 416 -13.91 7.65 11.77
C HIS A 416 -15.14 6.76 11.92
N PHE A 417 -14.93 5.56 12.42
CA PHE A 417 -16.02 4.82 13.05
C PHE A 417 -16.43 5.53 14.35
N LEU A 418 -17.72 5.56 14.63
CA LEU A 418 -18.30 6.38 15.70
C LEU A 418 -18.66 5.54 16.93
N GLY A 419 -19.00 4.27 16.71
CA GLY A 419 -19.33 3.34 17.78
C GLY A 419 -19.81 1.99 17.25
N THR A 420 -19.72 0.98 18.09
CA THR A 420 -20.32 -0.34 17.83
C THR A 420 -21.67 -0.44 18.51
N PHE A 421 -22.60 -1.16 17.91
CA PHE A 421 -23.81 -1.60 18.61
C PHE A 421 -23.83 -3.12 18.65
N ARG A 422 -24.23 -3.66 19.81
CA ARG A 422 -24.44 -5.09 20.02
C ARG A 422 -25.79 -5.26 20.69
N HIS A 423 -26.77 -5.67 19.89
CA HIS A 423 -28.08 -6.08 20.38
C HIS A 423 -28.18 -7.60 20.29
N VAL A 424 -29.18 -8.18 20.96
CA VAL A 424 -29.40 -9.64 20.96
C VAL A 424 -29.56 -10.17 19.54
N GLN A 425 -30.06 -9.37 18.60
CA GLN A 425 -30.40 -9.78 17.24
C GLN A 425 -29.41 -9.32 16.17
N GLU A 426 -28.58 -8.30 16.44
CA GLU A 426 -27.64 -7.74 15.47
C GLU A 426 -26.41 -7.10 16.13
N GLU A 427 -25.31 -7.12 15.40
CA GLU A 427 -24.08 -6.41 15.71
C GLU A 427 -23.64 -5.63 14.47
N GLY A 428 -23.08 -4.45 14.70
CA GLY A 428 -22.48 -3.66 13.64
C GLY A 428 -21.74 -2.45 14.17
N VAL A 429 -21.38 -1.58 13.23
CA VAL A 429 -20.64 -0.35 13.48
C VAL A 429 -21.32 0.82 12.80
N LEU A 430 -21.32 1.98 13.46
CA LEU A 430 -21.76 3.27 12.94
C LEU A 430 -20.54 4.07 12.47
N ALA A 431 -20.64 4.73 11.31
CA ALA A 431 -19.58 5.55 10.71
C ALA A 431 -20.19 6.68 9.86
N GLY A 432 -19.34 7.52 9.24
CA GLY A 432 -19.75 8.41 8.15
C GLY A 432 -20.10 9.86 8.52
N ASP A 433 -19.79 10.30 9.73
CA ASP A 433 -19.90 11.71 10.13
C ASP A 433 -18.72 12.51 9.57
N TYR A 434 -18.86 13.00 8.33
CA TYR A 434 -17.83 13.78 7.64
C TYR A 434 -17.65 15.20 8.18
N GLU A 435 -18.56 15.71 9.01
CA GLU A 435 -18.51 17.08 9.50
C GLU A 435 -17.73 17.18 10.81
N HIS A 436 -17.99 16.27 11.74
CA HIS A 436 -17.50 16.41 13.11
C HIS A 436 -16.78 15.17 13.66
N ASN A 437 -16.92 14.01 12.99
CA ASN A 437 -16.34 12.74 13.46
C ASN A 437 -16.70 12.39 14.92
N ASN A 438 -17.86 12.84 15.40
CA ASN A 438 -18.27 12.66 16.80
C ASN A 438 -19.70 12.13 16.96
N GLY A 439 -20.41 11.90 15.85
CA GLY A 439 -21.76 11.36 15.81
C GLY A 439 -22.87 12.41 15.78
N ASN A 440 -22.52 13.70 15.86
CA ASN A 440 -23.45 14.83 15.84
C ASN A 440 -23.44 15.59 14.49
N GLY A 441 -22.75 15.10 13.47
CA GLY A 441 -22.81 15.62 12.10
C GLY A 441 -23.05 14.54 11.05
N GLY A 442 -22.69 14.84 9.82
CA GLY A 442 -22.96 13.99 8.67
C GLY A 442 -24.32 14.33 8.08
N ALA A 443 -24.51 15.59 7.73
CA ALA A 443 -25.73 16.05 7.08
C ALA A 443 -25.94 15.37 5.70
N ALA A 444 -27.20 15.20 5.32
CA ALA A 444 -27.57 14.76 3.98
C ALA A 444 -27.11 15.80 2.94
N LEU A 445 -26.58 15.32 1.82
CA LEU A 445 -26.28 16.15 0.65
C LEU A 445 -27.55 16.73 0.03
N GLN A 446 -28.68 16.03 0.19
CA GLN A 446 -29.99 16.48 -0.27
C GLN A 446 -31.02 16.40 0.86
N LYS A 447 -31.79 17.48 1.03
CA LYS A 447 -32.91 17.52 1.98
C LYS A 447 -33.97 16.46 1.66
N GLY A 448 -34.57 15.90 2.70
CA GLY A 448 -35.61 14.88 2.65
C GLY A 448 -35.07 13.46 2.55
N LEU A 449 -33.76 13.24 2.67
CA LEU A 449 -33.19 11.90 2.56
C LEU A 449 -33.68 10.98 3.69
N ALA A 450 -33.70 11.48 4.94
CA ALA A 450 -34.21 10.73 6.09
C ALA A 450 -35.70 10.35 5.93
N SER A 451 -36.46 11.14 5.17
CA SER A 451 -37.87 10.86 4.88
C SER A 451 -38.09 9.89 3.71
N SER A 452 -37.05 9.61 2.92
CA SER A 452 -37.17 8.75 1.74
C SER A 452 -37.46 7.29 2.13
N GLN A 453 -38.36 6.66 1.37
CA GLN A 453 -38.66 5.24 1.55
C GLN A 453 -37.62 4.39 0.84
N CYS A 454 -36.83 3.70 1.64
CA CYS A 454 -35.91 2.66 1.18
C CYS A 454 -35.94 1.56 2.22
N THR A 455 -36.32 0.36 1.80
CA THR A 455 -36.37 -0.84 2.65
C THR A 455 -35.63 -1.98 1.97
N GLY A 456 -35.12 -2.89 2.77
CA GLY A 456 -34.45 -4.10 2.29
C GLY A 456 -34.25 -5.08 3.42
N THR A 457 -33.67 -6.23 3.13
CA THR A 457 -33.38 -7.22 4.14
C THR A 457 -32.03 -6.94 4.76
N TRP A 458 -31.98 -6.78 6.08
CA TRP A 458 -30.73 -6.76 6.82
C TRP A 458 -30.19 -8.18 6.92
N THR A 459 -29.02 -8.36 6.31
CA THR A 459 -28.21 -9.56 6.39
C THR A 459 -26.80 -9.19 6.86
N GLU A 460 -25.98 -10.19 7.10
CA GLU A 460 -24.57 -9.97 7.41
C GLU A 460 -23.89 -9.24 6.25
N GLY A 461 -23.21 -8.12 6.53
CA GLY A 461 -22.57 -7.25 5.53
C GLY A 461 -23.50 -6.20 4.93
N THR A 462 -24.77 -6.11 5.33
CA THR A 462 -25.64 -5.04 4.86
C THR A 462 -25.13 -3.67 5.32
N VAL A 463 -25.18 -2.70 4.43
CA VAL A 463 -24.87 -1.29 4.69
C VAL A 463 -26.18 -0.51 4.68
N SER A 464 -26.48 0.22 5.75
CA SER A 464 -27.73 0.99 5.88
C SER A 464 -27.49 2.39 6.45
N GLY A 465 -28.32 3.37 6.08
CA GLY A 465 -28.20 4.74 6.56
C GLY A 465 -28.80 4.96 7.95
N ARG A 466 -28.31 5.97 8.66
CA ARG A 466 -28.95 6.48 9.89
C ARG A 466 -30.12 7.39 9.52
N LYS A 467 -31.34 6.84 9.59
CA LYS A 467 -32.57 7.49 9.10
C LYS A 467 -33.28 8.39 10.12
N GLU A 468 -32.59 8.87 11.15
CA GLU A 468 -33.22 9.64 12.23
C GLU A 468 -33.61 11.05 11.78
N ASP A 469 -32.68 11.76 11.16
CA ASP A 469 -32.87 13.10 10.61
C ASP A 469 -31.88 13.39 9.49
N ASP A 470 -32.11 14.48 8.74
CA ASP A 470 -31.19 14.90 7.67
C ASP A 470 -29.86 15.46 8.22
N ALA A 471 -29.73 15.79 9.51
CA ALA A 471 -28.49 16.30 10.08
C ALA A 471 -27.44 15.18 10.31
N THR A 472 -27.89 13.93 10.34
CA THR A 472 -27.05 12.74 10.55
C THR A 472 -27.18 11.69 9.44
N ALA A 473 -27.94 11.96 8.39
CA ALA A 473 -28.26 11.00 7.33
C ALA A 473 -27.09 10.62 6.39
N ALA A 474 -25.92 11.24 6.48
CA ALA A 474 -24.69 10.72 5.85
C ALA A 474 -24.03 9.62 6.68
N GLN A 475 -24.39 9.47 7.96
CA GLN A 475 -23.92 8.37 8.77
C GLN A 475 -24.56 7.05 8.30
N PHE A 476 -23.82 5.96 8.45
CA PHE A 476 -24.25 4.64 8.02
C PHE A 476 -23.79 3.56 8.99
N TYR A 477 -24.55 2.47 9.00
CA TYR A 477 -24.25 1.24 9.70
C TYR A 477 -23.67 0.21 8.72
N ILE A 478 -22.70 -0.58 9.19
CA ILE A 478 -22.33 -1.86 8.57
C ILE A 478 -22.69 -2.98 9.54
N ILE A 479 -23.59 -3.87 9.12
CA ILE A 479 -24.00 -5.04 9.92
C ILE A 479 -22.91 -6.11 9.82
N THR A 480 -22.32 -6.53 10.94
CA THR A 480 -21.25 -7.54 10.98
C THR A 480 -21.73 -8.92 11.43
N ARG A 481 -22.91 -8.98 12.08
CA ARG A 481 -23.61 -10.21 12.45
C ARG A 481 -25.11 -9.92 12.58
N VAL A 482 -25.95 -10.85 12.13
CA VAL A 482 -27.39 -10.85 12.37
C VAL A 482 -27.86 -12.27 12.68
N ASN A 483 -28.77 -12.44 13.63
CA ASN A 483 -29.28 -13.77 14.00
C ASN A 483 -30.36 -14.29 13.04
N SER A 484 -31.17 -13.39 12.47
CA SER A 484 -32.16 -13.72 11.45
C SER A 484 -32.38 -12.54 10.52
N ALA A 485 -32.61 -12.84 9.24
CA ALA A 485 -32.93 -11.84 8.24
C ALA A 485 -34.19 -11.06 8.65
N ARG A 486 -34.11 -9.72 8.64
CA ARG A 486 -35.23 -8.85 9.00
C ARG A 486 -35.37 -7.69 8.03
N VAL A 487 -36.57 -7.12 7.94
CA VAL A 487 -36.77 -5.90 7.16
C VAL A 487 -36.10 -4.74 7.89
N GLY A 488 -35.22 -4.04 7.19
CA GLY A 488 -34.56 -2.84 7.67
C GLY A 488 -34.78 -1.67 6.72
N GLN A 489 -34.55 -0.47 7.24
CA GLN A 489 -34.72 0.79 6.50
C GLN A 489 -33.39 1.32 5.99
N ALA A 490 -33.47 2.27 5.04
CA ALA A 490 -32.34 2.98 4.47
C ALA A 490 -31.23 2.04 3.96
N VAL A 491 -31.59 0.91 3.35
CA VAL A 491 -30.60 -0.04 2.85
C VAL A 491 -29.85 0.58 1.67
N ILE A 492 -28.56 0.81 1.87
CA ILE A 492 -27.65 1.42 0.90
C ILE A 492 -27.12 0.35 -0.04
N GLY A 493 -26.68 -0.79 0.51
CA GLY A 493 -26.02 -1.84 -0.25
C GLY A 493 -25.55 -3.00 0.61
N GLN A 494 -24.59 -3.75 0.06
CA GLN A 494 -24.08 -4.97 0.66
C GLN A 494 -22.56 -5.03 0.49
N VAL A 495 -21.84 -5.35 1.57
CA VAL A 495 -20.40 -5.64 1.52
C VAL A 495 -20.19 -6.92 0.70
N GLU A 496 -19.61 -6.76 -0.48
CA GLU A 496 -19.30 -7.85 -1.42
C GLU A 496 -18.01 -8.57 -1.03
N SER A 497 -17.03 -7.82 -0.51
CA SER A 497 -15.78 -8.38 0.02
C SER A 497 -15.16 -7.47 1.07
N GLY A 498 -14.30 -8.05 1.92
CA GLY A 498 -13.64 -7.32 3.00
C GLY A 498 -14.43 -7.22 4.31
N LEU A 499 -15.57 -7.90 4.47
CA LEU A 499 -16.34 -7.87 5.72
C LEU A 499 -15.52 -8.31 6.95
N GLY A 500 -14.54 -9.21 6.75
CA GLY A 500 -13.58 -9.59 7.79
C GLY A 500 -12.79 -8.40 8.35
N VAL A 501 -12.48 -7.39 7.53
CA VAL A 501 -11.80 -6.15 7.96
C VAL A 501 -12.69 -5.38 8.95
N VAL A 502 -13.98 -5.25 8.65
CA VAL A 502 -14.94 -4.57 9.55
C VAL A 502 -15.10 -5.36 10.86
N ARG A 503 -15.12 -6.69 10.79
CA ARG A 503 -15.16 -7.54 12.00
C ARG A 503 -13.94 -7.36 12.87
N SER A 504 -12.75 -7.30 12.28
CA SER A 504 -11.51 -6.99 13.01
C SER A 504 -11.57 -5.59 13.64
N ALA A 505 -12.08 -4.59 12.92
CA ALA A 505 -12.28 -3.25 13.45
C ALA A 505 -13.25 -3.22 14.66
N VAL A 506 -14.37 -3.93 14.59
CA VAL A 506 -15.37 -4.03 15.66
C VAL A 506 -14.85 -4.82 16.88
N SER A 507 -13.80 -5.63 16.72
CA SER A 507 -13.15 -6.34 17.83
C SER A 507 -12.19 -5.48 18.66
N LEU A 508 -11.88 -4.26 18.21
CA LEU A 508 -11.01 -3.33 18.94
C LEU A 508 -11.67 -2.83 20.23
N SER A 509 -10.83 -2.53 21.22
CA SER A 509 -11.28 -1.90 22.47
C SER A 509 -11.86 -0.50 22.25
N ASP A 510 -11.33 0.24 21.27
CA ASP A 510 -11.89 1.51 20.82
C ASP A 510 -11.99 1.55 19.29
N VAL A 511 -13.20 1.31 18.79
CA VAL A 511 -13.50 1.30 17.36
C VAL A 511 -13.27 2.67 16.70
N ARG A 512 -13.31 3.76 17.47
CA ARG A 512 -13.17 5.13 16.95
C ARG A 512 -11.78 5.45 16.42
N LYS A 513 -10.81 4.58 16.70
CA LYS A 513 -9.47 4.64 16.10
C LYS A 513 -9.44 4.21 14.62
N VAL A 514 -10.53 3.64 14.11
CA VAL A 514 -10.66 3.18 12.73
C VAL A 514 -11.04 4.37 11.85
N THR A 515 -10.23 4.62 10.83
CA THR A 515 -10.39 5.71 9.88
C THR A 515 -10.58 5.17 8.48
N VAL A 516 -11.50 5.76 7.73
CA VAL A 516 -11.58 5.61 6.28
C VAL A 516 -10.47 6.48 5.68
N VAL A 517 -9.34 5.87 5.30
CA VAL A 517 -8.16 6.60 4.80
C VAL A 517 -8.22 6.89 3.30
N ASP A 518 -9.06 6.16 2.57
CA ASP A 518 -9.31 6.35 1.15
C ASP A 518 -10.69 5.78 0.79
N CYS A 519 -11.31 6.30 -0.25
CA CYS A 519 -12.57 5.80 -0.76
C CYS A 519 -12.75 6.15 -2.23
N GLY A 520 -13.68 5.49 -2.90
CA GLY A 520 -13.95 5.74 -4.29
C GLY A 520 -14.91 4.74 -4.92
N VAL A 521 -14.93 4.73 -6.25
CA VAL A 521 -15.77 3.85 -7.06
C VAL A 521 -14.90 2.95 -7.94
N VAL A 522 -15.38 1.73 -8.18
CA VAL A 522 -14.78 0.79 -9.11
C VAL A 522 -15.44 0.96 -10.47
N LEU A 523 -14.64 1.27 -11.49
CA LEU A 523 -15.09 1.35 -12.87
C LEU A 523 -15.21 -0.08 -13.41
N HIS A 524 -16.41 -0.49 -13.80
CA HIS A 524 -16.59 -1.73 -14.57
C HIS A 524 -16.20 -1.40 -16.01
N LEU A 525 -15.11 -2.02 -16.47
CA LEU A 525 -14.65 -1.98 -17.85
C LEU A 525 -15.03 -3.28 -18.55
#